data_AF-A0A2G9P4C6-F1
#
_entry.id   AF-A0A2G9P4C6-F1
#
_cell.length_a   1.000
_cell.length_b   1.000
_cell.length_c   1.000
_cell.angle_alpha   90.00
_cell.angle_beta   90.00
_cell.angle_gamma   90.00
#
_symmetry.space_group_name_H-M   'P 1'
#
loop_
_entity.id
_entity.type
_entity.pdbx_description
1 polymer ?
#
loop_
_entity_poly.entity_id
_entity_poly.type
_entity_poly.pdbx_seq_one_letter_code
_entity_poly.pdbx_strand_id
1 'polypeptide(L)'
;MEHKADELTHEMVALLHKSFITPIDREDIHQLTDLLDDLVDVIDDVSNKMIQYELKEIPEDLFDLSVTGLKSLNEVFEAVSCLKNPVSINVHLRRIHDFEDEGDRIYNKAISGLFKKEKNAIKLIKLRDIYGEMEDLLDKSQRVAIVIEGIVVKHA
;
A
#
# COMPACT_ATOMS: atom_id res chain seq x y z
N MET A 1 -8.98 -7.87 9.98
CA MET A 1 -8.77 -8.41 8.62
C MET A 1 -7.30 -8.80 8.49
N GLU A 2 -6.42 -7.97 9.03
CA GLU A 2 -5.01 -8.24 9.33
C GLU A 2 -4.74 -9.66 9.86
N HIS A 3 -5.35 -10.12 10.96
CA HIS A 3 -5.09 -11.49 11.45
C HIS A 3 -5.25 -12.62 10.41
N LYS A 4 -6.14 -12.43 9.42
CA LYS A 4 -6.32 -13.40 8.34
C LYS A 4 -5.25 -13.25 7.25
N ALA A 5 -4.77 -12.03 7.00
CA ALA A 5 -3.62 -11.78 6.13
C ALA A 5 -2.36 -12.42 6.72
N ASP A 6 -2.06 -12.21 8.00
CA ASP A 6 -0.93 -12.83 8.70
C ASP A 6 -0.94 -14.35 8.60
N GLU A 7 -2.12 -14.97 8.82
CA GLU A 7 -2.30 -16.41 8.70
C GLU A 7 -1.98 -16.88 7.27
N LEU A 8 -2.45 -16.16 6.24
CA LEU A 8 -2.17 -16.47 4.84
C LEU A 8 -0.68 -16.27 4.50
N THR A 9 -0.06 -15.23 5.02
CA THR A 9 1.38 -14.96 4.88
C THR A 9 2.19 -16.10 5.49
N HIS A 10 1.82 -16.55 6.69
CA HIS A 10 2.47 -17.70 7.34
C HIS A 10 2.28 -19.00 6.55
N GLU A 11 1.07 -19.26 6.05
CA GLU A 11 0.78 -20.41 5.20
C GLU A 11 1.60 -20.39 3.90
N MET A 12 1.70 -19.23 3.24
CA MET A 12 2.48 -19.05 2.02
C MET A 12 3.97 -19.33 2.24
N VAL A 13 4.56 -18.78 3.32
CA VAL A 13 5.95 -19.05 3.69
C VAL A 13 6.17 -20.54 3.99
N ALA A 14 5.23 -21.18 4.69
CA ALA A 14 5.30 -22.61 4.97
C ALA A 14 5.20 -23.47 3.69
N LEU A 15 4.38 -23.06 2.71
CA LEU A 15 4.26 -23.71 1.40
C LEU A 15 5.54 -23.53 0.57
N LEU A 16 6.16 -22.36 0.59
CA LEU A 16 7.43 -22.09 -0.09
C LEU A 16 8.55 -23.00 0.42
N HIS A 17 8.65 -23.19 1.74
CA HIS A 17 9.64 -24.10 2.35
C HIS A 17 9.45 -25.56 1.97
N LYS A 18 8.21 -25.99 1.69
CA LYS A 18 7.87 -27.37 1.32
C LYS A 18 7.91 -27.63 -0.19
N SER A 19 7.91 -26.58 -1.00
CA SER A 19 7.89 -26.69 -2.46
C SER A 19 9.31 -26.85 -3.00
N PHE A 20 9.60 -27.86 -3.83
CA PHE A 20 10.94 -28.05 -4.40
C PHE A 20 11.14 -27.29 -5.72
N ILE A 21 10.06 -27.01 -6.45
CA ILE A 21 10.05 -26.26 -7.71
C ILE A 21 9.00 -25.16 -7.58
N THR A 22 9.36 -23.93 -7.92
CA THR A 22 8.46 -22.76 -7.92
C THR A 22 8.38 -22.14 -9.33
N PRO A 23 7.25 -21.52 -9.71
CA PRO A 23 7.05 -20.96 -11.05
C PRO A 23 7.80 -19.64 -11.28
N ILE A 24 8.16 -18.94 -10.20
CA ILE A 24 9.07 -17.79 -10.16
C ILE A 24 10.05 -17.96 -8.99
N ASP A 25 11.05 -17.08 -8.89
CA ASP A 25 12.04 -17.11 -7.81
C ASP A 25 11.38 -17.08 -6.43
N ARG A 26 11.92 -17.87 -5.50
CA ARG A 26 11.35 -17.98 -4.14
C ARG A 26 11.48 -16.68 -3.36
N GLU A 27 12.60 -15.98 -3.52
CA GLU A 27 12.80 -14.68 -2.88
C GLU A 27 11.74 -13.68 -3.36
N ASP A 28 11.38 -13.71 -4.64
CA ASP A 28 10.36 -12.81 -5.20
C ASP A 28 8.96 -13.13 -4.64
N ILE A 29 8.60 -14.41 -4.48
CA ILE A 29 7.31 -14.79 -3.88
C ILE A 29 7.26 -14.35 -2.42
N HIS A 30 8.34 -14.58 -1.67
CA HIS A 30 8.42 -14.17 -0.26
C HIS A 30 8.28 -12.65 -0.14
N GLN A 31 9.08 -11.90 -0.91
CA GLN A 31 9.06 -10.44 -0.88
C GLN A 31 7.70 -9.87 -1.28
N LEU A 32 7.04 -10.45 -2.29
CA LEU A 32 5.70 -10.02 -2.68
C LEU A 32 4.66 -10.35 -1.60
N THR A 33 4.78 -11.48 -0.92
CA THR A 33 3.88 -11.85 0.18
C THR A 33 4.01 -10.85 1.33
N ASP A 34 5.24 -10.57 1.78
CA ASP A 34 5.50 -9.61 2.85
C ASP A 34 4.98 -8.21 2.51
N LEU A 35 5.20 -7.74 1.28
CA LEU A 35 4.72 -6.42 0.86
C LEU A 35 3.19 -6.32 0.77
N LEU A 36 2.51 -7.41 0.44
CA LEU A 36 1.04 -7.44 0.43
C LEU A 36 0.46 -7.46 1.85
N ASP A 37 1.15 -8.14 2.77
CA ASP A 37 0.85 -8.15 4.20
C ASP A 37 0.99 -6.73 4.80
N ASP A 38 2.15 -6.11 4.54
CA ASP A 38 2.45 -4.72 4.90
C ASP A 38 1.35 -3.73 4.48
N LEU A 39 0.72 -3.93 3.31
CA LEU A 39 -0.38 -3.08 2.84
C LEU A 39 -1.65 -3.26 3.69
N VAL A 40 -1.94 -4.49 4.13
CA VAL A 40 -3.08 -4.78 5.00
C VAL A 40 -2.84 -4.19 6.39
N ASP A 41 -1.62 -4.28 6.90
CA ASP A 41 -1.22 -3.73 8.20
C ASP A 41 -1.44 -2.23 8.25
N VAL A 42 -0.96 -1.49 7.25
CA VAL A 42 -1.15 -0.03 7.19
C VAL A 42 -2.63 0.34 7.16
N ILE A 43 -3.48 -0.42 6.46
CA ILE A 43 -4.93 -0.17 6.42
C ILE A 43 -5.57 -0.41 7.80
N ASP A 44 -5.17 -1.47 8.51
CA ASP A 44 -5.64 -1.77 9.86
C ASP A 44 -5.18 -0.68 10.85
N ASP A 45 -3.93 -0.25 10.76
CA ASP A 45 -3.34 0.82 11.58
C ASP A 45 -4.02 2.18 11.36
N VAL A 46 -4.25 2.59 10.11
CA VAL A 46 -5.01 3.81 9.80
C VAL A 46 -6.41 3.74 10.43
N SER A 47 -7.09 2.60 10.24
CA SER A 47 -8.44 2.39 10.77
C SER A 47 -8.47 2.46 12.30
N ASN A 48 -7.52 1.81 12.96
CA ASN A 48 -7.37 1.83 14.41
C ASN A 48 -7.05 3.24 14.92
N LYS A 49 -6.13 3.96 14.28
CA LYS A 49 -5.79 5.35 14.63
C LYS A 49 -6.99 6.28 14.49
N MET A 50 -7.79 6.16 13.43
CA MET A 50 -9.01 6.97 13.27
C MET A 50 -9.99 6.78 14.44
N ILE A 51 -10.14 5.54 14.93
CA ILE A 51 -10.98 5.22 16.09
C ILE A 51 -10.34 5.73 17.40
N GLN A 52 -9.09 5.37 17.66
CA GLN A 52 -8.36 5.72 18.89
C GLN A 52 -8.21 7.23 19.06
N TYR A 53 -8.05 7.96 17.96
CA TYR A 53 -7.93 9.42 17.96
C TYR A 53 -9.29 10.12 17.98
N GLU A 54 -10.40 9.38 17.95
CA GLU A 54 -11.76 9.90 17.89
C GLU A 54 -11.89 10.97 16.79
N LEU A 55 -11.46 10.63 15.57
CA LEU A 55 -11.49 11.57 14.45
C LEU A 55 -12.95 11.83 14.02
N LYS A 56 -13.55 12.91 14.54
CA LYS A 56 -14.96 13.25 14.33
C LYS A 56 -15.27 13.76 12.93
N GLU A 57 -14.27 14.37 12.28
CA GLU A 57 -14.40 14.98 10.96
C GLU A 57 -13.21 14.54 10.11
N ILE A 58 -13.49 14.03 8.93
CA ILE A 58 -12.48 13.63 7.94
C ILE A 58 -12.18 14.85 7.07
N PRO A 59 -10.94 15.41 7.09
CA PRO A 59 -10.56 16.49 6.19
C PRO A 59 -10.63 16.05 4.73
N GLU A 60 -10.93 16.99 3.82
CA GLU A 60 -11.01 16.73 2.38
C GLU A 60 -9.73 16.09 1.83
N ASP A 61 -8.55 16.65 2.16
CA ASP A 61 -7.28 16.07 1.67
C ASP A 61 -7.04 14.63 2.20
N LEU A 62 -7.61 14.26 3.37
CA LEU A 62 -7.52 12.88 3.87
C LEU A 62 -8.47 11.95 3.11
N PHE A 63 -9.67 12.41 2.79
CA PHE A 63 -10.61 11.67 1.95
C PHE A 63 -10.03 11.42 0.55
N ASP A 64 -9.42 12.45 -0.04
CA ASP A 64 -8.76 12.34 -1.35
C ASP A 64 -7.62 11.32 -1.31
N LEU A 65 -6.76 11.35 -0.28
CA LEU A 65 -5.73 10.33 -0.08
C LEU A 65 -6.31 8.92 0.06
N SER A 66 -7.41 8.74 0.80
CA SER A 66 -8.07 7.43 0.91
C SER A 66 -8.62 6.92 -0.42
N VAL A 67 -9.17 7.81 -1.25
CA VAL A 67 -9.63 7.45 -2.60
C VAL A 67 -8.46 7.07 -3.51
N THR A 68 -7.36 7.81 -3.46
CA THR A 68 -6.14 7.51 -4.22
C THR A 68 -5.52 6.19 -3.77
N GLY A 69 -5.42 5.95 -2.46
CA GLY A 69 -4.99 4.67 -1.89
C GLY A 69 -5.83 3.50 -2.38
N LEU A 70 -7.17 3.62 -2.34
CA LEU A 70 -8.05 2.57 -2.85
C LEU A 70 -7.84 2.27 -4.34
N LYS A 71 -7.64 3.30 -5.17
CA LYS A 71 -7.35 3.12 -6.60
C LYS A 71 -6.01 2.40 -6.81
N SER A 72 -4.98 2.79 -6.06
CA SER A 72 -3.66 2.15 -6.11
C SER A 72 -3.73 0.67 -5.72
N LEU A 73 -4.43 0.34 -4.63
CA LEU A 73 -4.64 -1.04 -4.18
C LEU A 73 -5.38 -1.90 -5.21
N ASN A 74 -6.35 -1.33 -5.94
CA ASN A 74 -7.01 -2.05 -7.02
C ASN A 74 -6.03 -2.39 -8.16
N GLU A 75 -5.15 -1.45 -8.52
CA GLU A 75 -4.13 -1.72 -9.56
C GLU A 75 -3.07 -2.71 -9.07
N VAL A 76 -2.71 -2.70 -7.77
CA VAL A 76 -1.87 -3.75 -7.15
C VAL A 76 -2.53 -5.12 -7.31
N PHE A 77 -3.80 -5.25 -6.99
CA PHE A 77 -4.55 -6.51 -7.14
C PHE A 77 -4.55 -7.00 -8.59
N GLU A 78 -4.80 -6.11 -9.55
CA GLU A 78 -4.77 -6.46 -10.98
C GLU A 78 -3.36 -6.85 -11.44
N ALA A 79 -2.32 -6.15 -10.99
CA ALA A 79 -0.92 -6.46 -11.31
C ALA A 79 -0.53 -7.86 -10.82
N VAL A 80 -0.83 -8.18 -9.55
CA VAL A 80 -0.58 -9.51 -8.97
C VAL A 80 -1.36 -10.59 -9.74
N SER A 81 -2.63 -10.33 -10.08
CA SER A 81 -3.47 -11.25 -10.85
C SER A 81 -2.91 -11.53 -12.25
N CYS A 82 -2.23 -10.55 -12.85
CA CYS A 82 -1.61 -10.65 -14.17
C CYS A 82 -0.26 -11.36 -14.19
N LEU A 83 0.34 -11.72 -13.05
CA LEU A 83 1.67 -12.38 -13.00
C LEU A 83 1.76 -13.67 -13.83
N LYS A 84 0.65 -14.41 -13.97
CA LYS A 84 0.61 -15.62 -14.81
C LYS A 84 0.56 -15.33 -16.31
N ASN A 85 0.11 -14.14 -16.70
CA ASN A 85 -0.03 -13.72 -18.10
C ASN A 85 0.16 -12.20 -18.23
N PRO A 86 1.41 -11.72 -18.34
CA PRO A 86 1.75 -10.31 -18.12
C PRO A 86 1.44 -9.37 -19.30
N VAL A 87 0.47 -9.68 -20.16
CA VAL A 87 0.16 -8.90 -21.37
C VAL A 87 -0.22 -7.44 -21.06
N SER A 88 -0.93 -7.21 -19.96
CA SER A 88 -1.37 -5.87 -19.53
C SER A 88 -0.65 -5.35 -18.28
N ILE A 89 0.36 -6.06 -17.77
CA ILE A 89 0.92 -5.76 -16.44
C ILE A 89 1.51 -4.35 -16.37
N ASN A 90 2.20 -3.90 -17.42
CA ASN A 90 2.80 -2.57 -17.52
C ASN A 90 1.79 -1.42 -17.40
N VAL A 91 0.51 -1.66 -17.74
CA VAL A 91 -0.55 -0.65 -17.56
C VAL A 91 -0.84 -0.45 -16.08
N HIS A 92 -0.93 -1.55 -15.32
CA HIS A 92 -1.19 -1.52 -13.88
C HIS A 92 0.00 -0.92 -13.12
N LEU A 93 1.23 -1.34 -13.46
CA LEU A 93 2.46 -0.79 -12.86
C LEU A 93 2.56 0.73 -13.03
N ARG A 94 2.25 1.23 -14.24
CA ARG A 94 2.24 2.68 -14.50
C ARG A 94 1.17 3.40 -13.68
N ARG A 95 -0.04 2.84 -13.56
CA ARG A 95 -1.11 3.47 -12.79
C ARG A 95 -0.78 3.51 -11.30
N ILE A 96 -0.14 2.48 -10.75
CA ILE A 96 0.34 2.49 -9.35
C ILE A 96 1.31 3.65 -9.14
N HIS A 97 2.28 3.83 -10.04
CA HIS A 97 3.20 4.97 -10.00
C HIS A 97 2.44 6.31 -10.12
N ASP A 98 1.49 6.44 -11.05
CA ASP A 98 0.70 7.66 -11.21
C ASP A 98 -0.11 8.00 -9.93
N PHE A 99 -0.59 6.99 -9.19
CA PHE A 99 -1.33 7.18 -7.94
C PHE A 99 -0.42 7.51 -6.74
N GLU A 100 0.80 6.98 -6.69
CA GLU A 100 1.78 7.41 -5.68
C GLU A 100 2.18 8.88 -5.93
N ASP A 101 2.49 9.27 -7.16
CA ASP A 101 2.76 10.65 -7.56
C ASP A 101 1.59 11.61 -7.23
N GLU A 102 0.35 11.15 -7.38
CA GLU A 102 -0.86 11.90 -7.00
C GLU A 102 -0.97 12.02 -5.47
N GLY A 103 -0.75 10.91 -4.76
CA GLY A 103 -0.72 10.84 -3.30
C GLY A 103 0.27 11.80 -2.67
N ASP A 104 1.50 11.79 -3.14
CA ASP A 104 2.58 12.68 -2.71
C ASP A 104 2.18 14.14 -2.78
N ARG A 105 1.51 14.54 -3.86
CA ARG A 105 1.04 15.92 -4.03
C ARG A 105 -0.04 16.28 -3.02
N ILE A 106 -0.99 15.37 -2.79
CA ILE A 106 -2.07 15.59 -1.81
C ILE A 106 -1.48 15.66 -0.40
N TYR A 107 -0.62 14.70 -0.03
CA TYR A 107 0.06 14.64 1.26
C TYR A 107 0.87 15.92 1.52
N ASN A 108 1.75 16.31 0.61
CA ASN A 108 2.59 17.50 0.78
C ASN A 108 1.76 18.77 0.95
N LYS A 109 0.67 18.91 0.19
CA LYS A 109 -0.29 20.01 0.33
C LYS A 109 -1.00 19.97 1.69
N ALA A 110 -1.45 18.78 2.12
CA ALA A 110 -2.14 18.57 3.39
C ALA A 110 -1.24 18.91 4.58
N ILE A 111 -0.01 18.39 4.62
CA ILE A 111 0.98 18.68 5.66
C ILE A 111 1.32 20.17 5.72
N SER A 112 1.60 20.80 4.57
CA SER A 112 1.87 22.25 4.51
C SER A 112 0.68 23.07 5.04
N GLY A 113 -0.54 22.71 4.64
CA GLY A 113 -1.77 23.32 5.12
C GLY A 113 -1.99 23.13 6.63
N LEU A 114 -1.75 21.92 7.13
CA LEU A 114 -1.91 21.54 8.52
C LEU A 114 -0.99 22.37 9.42
N PHE A 115 0.30 22.41 9.14
CA PHE A 115 1.28 23.17 9.95
C PHE A 115 1.09 24.69 9.86
N LYS A 116 0.54 25.20 8.75
CA LYS A 116 0.28 26.64 8.60
C LYS A 116 -0.96 27.09 9.38
N LYS A 117 -2.03 26.28 9.39
CA LYS A 117 -3.36 26.70 9.84
C LYS A 117 -3.74 26.17 11.23
N GLU A 118 -3.41 24.92 11.55
CA GLU A 118 -3.84 24.28 12.78
C GLU A 118 -3.11 24.87 14.00
N LYS A 119 -3.87 25.16 15.06
CA LYS A 119 -3.34 25.75 16.31
C LYS A 119 -3.42 24.77 17.47
N ASN A 120 -4.27 23.75 17.37
CA ASN A 120 -4.34 22.68 18.33
C ASN A 120 -3.27 21.62 18.02
N ALA A 121 -2.21 21.59 18.84
CA ALA A 121 -1.10 20.65 18.68
C ALA A 121 -1.55 19.18 18.75
N ILE A 122 -2.57 18.84 19.53
CA ILE A 122 -3.10 17.47 19.62
C ILE A 122 -3.75 17.08 18.28
N LYS A 123 -4.55 17.97 17.69
CA LYS A 123 -5.17 17.73 16.38
C LYS A 123 -4.12 17.65 15.27
N LEU A 124 -3.09 18.50 15.32
CA LEU A 124 -1.96 18.46 14.40
C LEU A 124 -1.25 17.10 14.44
N ILE A 125 -0.94 16.59 15.64
CA ILE A 125 -0.27 15.29 15.81
C ILE A 125 -1.13 14.17 15.22
N LYS A 126 -2.41 14.12 15.58
CA LYS A 126 -3.36 13.09 15.11
C LYS A 126 -3.45 13.06 13.58
N LEU A 127 -3.64 14.22 12.96
CA LEU A 127 -3.78 14.31 11.50
C LEU A 127 -2.47 14.01 10.79
N ARG A 128 -1.34 14.55 11.26
CA ARG A 128 -0.02 14.28 10.67
C ARG A 128 0.30 12.78 10.69
N ASP A 129 0.01 12.12 11.80
CA ASP A 129 0.23 10.67 11.95
C ASP A 129 -0.58 9.87 10.93
N ILE A 130 -1.90 10.12 10.83
CA ILE A 130 -2.75 9.45 9.83
C ILE A 130 -2.32 9.78 8.39
N TYR A 131 -1.94 11.03 8.11
CA TYR A 131 -1.44 11.40 6.78
C TYR A 131 -0.17 10.63 6.40
N GLY A 132 0.76 10.44 7.34
CA GLY A 132 1.99 9.68 7.10
C GLY A 132 1.71 8.21 6.81
N GLU A 133 0.75 7.59 7.49
CA GLU A 133 0.36 6.20 7.19
C GLU A 133 -0.31 6.07 5.82
N MET A 134 -1.11 7.06 5.41
CA MET A 134 -1.70 7.06 4.06
C MET A 134 -0.66 7.26 2.95
N GLU A 135 0.41 8.02 3.21
CA GLU A 135 1.59 8.14 2.34
C GLU A 135 2.32 6.79 2.27
N ASP A 136 2.60 6.15 3.41
CA ASP A 136 3.28 4.85 3.47
C ASP A 136 2.51 3.73 2.73
N LEU A 137 1.16 3.77 2.76
CA LEU A 137 0.32 2.86 1.96
C LEU A 137 0.60 2.98 0.45
N LEU A 138 0.76 4.21 -0.05
CA LEU A 138 1.02 4.47 -1.46
C LEU A 138 2.45 4.11 -1.85
N ASP A 139 3.43 4.44 -1.00
CA ASP A 139 4.83 4.03 -1.15
C ASP A 139 4.97 2.51 -1.22
N LYS A 140 4.31 1.78 -0.31
CA LYS A 140 4.32 0.31 -0.30
C LYS A 140 3.64 -0.26 -1.54
N SER A 141 2.57 0.37 -2.02
CA SER A 141 1.93 -0.02 -3.28
C SER A 141 2.91 0.11 -4.46
N GLN A 142 3.67 1.20 -4.51
CA GLN A 142 4.73 1.41 -5.51
C GLN A 142 5.85 0.38 -5.38
N ARG A 143 6.25 0.01 -4.16
CA ARG A 143 7.23 -1.08 -3.92
C ARG A 143 6.75 -2.41 -4.47
N VAL A 144 5.47 -2.75 -4.31
CA VAL A 144 4.88 -3.94 -4.94
C VAL A 144 5.03 -3.88 -6.46
N ALA A 145 4.76 -2.73 -7.08
CA ALA A 145 4.92 -2.56 -8.52
C ALA A 145 6.39 -2.78 -8.98
N ILE A 146 7.37 -2.26 -8.23
CA ILE A 146 8.80 -2.44 -8.52
C ILE A 146 9.19 -3.92 -8.45
N VAL A 147 8.71 -4.66 -7.44
CA VAL A 147 8.98 -6.10 -7.32
C VAL A 147 8.36 -6.87 -8.48
N ILE A 148 7.11 -6.56 -8.83
CA ILE A 148 6.42 -7.18 -9.98
C ILE A 148 7.17 -6.90 -11.29
N GLU A 149 7.62 -5.66 -11.51
CA GLU A 149 8.43 -5.32 -12.68
C GLU A 149 9.70 -6.17 -12.76
N GLY A 150 10.40 -6.32 -11.63
CA GLY A 150 11.58 -7.18 -11.53
C GLY A 150 11.28 -8.63 -11.88
N ILE A 151 10.18 -9.20 -11.36
CA ILE A 151 9.73 -10.57 -11.69
C ILE A 151 9.51 -10.71 -13.20
N VAL A 152 8.78 -9.78 -13.82
CA VAL A 152 8.46 -9.83 -15.25
C VAL A 152 9.72 -9.78 -16.09
N VAL A 153 10.67 -8.89 -15.76
CA VAL A 153 11.94 -8.77 -16.50
C VAL A 153 12.79 -10.05 -16.39
N LYS A 154 12.79 -10.73 -15.24
CA LYS A 154 13.51 -12.01 -15.07
C LYS A 154 12.93 -13.16 -15.90
N HIS A 155 11.63 -13.11 -16.22
CA HIS A 155 10.90 -14.19 -16.89
C HIS A 155 10.49 -13.85 -18.34
N ALA A 156 10.99 -12.73 -18.87
CA ALA A 156 10.77 -12.25 -20.24
C ALA A 156 11.67 -12.93 -21.29
#